data_AF-A0A9Q0QE05-F1
#
_entry.id   AF-A0A9Q0QE05-F1
#
_cell.length_a   1.000
_cell.length_b   1.000
_cell.length_c   1.000
_cell.angle_alpha   90.00
_cell.angle_beta   90.00
_cell.angle_gamma   90.00
#
_symmetry.space_group_name_H-M   'P 1'
#
loop_
_entity.id
_entity.type
_entity.pdbx_description
1 polymer ?
#
loop_
_entity_poly.entity_id
_entity_poly.type
_entity_poly.pdbx_seq_one_letter_code
_entity_poly.pdbx_strand_id
1 'polypeptide(L)'
;MKSNQYFVPSLFLLPSFKQELSKLFPDEETVFHHLGRYLFQPSNEAWGLITRFYRAYLSKADERIGIQVRVFDTKVTPFQTVVDQILSCTIKEKLLPDVLEKRSFAASVSKNQSLKAVLVTSLYSEYYEHLKGVYWAKPTVSGEVIGVYQPSHEEHELYGNNMHSMKAWTEIYPLSMSNALITSSWSTFGYVAQSLGGLKPWILYRPLNGTAPDPPCVRAMSMEPCFHFPPSHGCKAEVNVGHVKHCEDVEWGLKLVKDH
;
A
#
# COMPACT_ATOMS: atom_id res chain seq x y z
N MET A 1 0.37 13.85 25.43
CA MET A 1 0.82 14.20 24.05
C MET A 1 -0.37 14.07 23.11
N LYS A 2 -0.60 15.02 22.20
CA LYS A 2 -1.61 14.93 21.12
C LYS A 2 -0.89 15.07 19.79
N SER A 3 -0.89 14.02 18.98
CA SER A 3 -0.21 13.98 17.67
C SER A 3 -0.96 13.06 16.73
N ASN A 4 -0.96 13.38 15.45
CA ASN A 4 -1.44 12.54 14.35
C ASN A 4 -0.31 12.21 13.35
N GLN A 5 0.95 12.34 13.78
CA GLN A 5 2.13 12.21 12.92
C GLN A 5 3.01 11.03 13.31
N TYR A 6 3.65 10.42 12.30
CA TYR A 6 4.74 9.48 12.48
C TYR A 6 6.07 10.24 12.64
N PHE A 7 6.32 10.84 13.80
CA PHE A 7 7.48 11.73 14.02
C PHE A 7 8.81 11.00 14.30
N VAL A 8 8.85 9.67 14.17
CA VAL A 8 10.03 8.84 14.43
C VAL A 8 11.26 9.27 13.63
N PRO A 9 11.18 9.60 12.32
CA PRO A 9 12.37 9.99 11.56
C PRO A 9 13.13 11.18 12.18
N SER A 10 12.43 12.14 12.78
CA SER A 10 13.08 13.27 13.45
C SER A 10 13.75 12.90 14.77
N LEU A 11 13.35 11.80 15.42
CA LEU A 11 14.05 11.32 16.62
C LEU A 11 15.47 10.86 16.30
N PHE A 12 15.69 10.29 15.11
CA PHE A 12 17.03 9.89 14.63
C PHE A 12 17.95 11.08 14.31
N LEU A 13 17.38 12.27 14.11
CA LEU A 13 18.14 13.51 13.92
C LEU A 13 18.58 14.15 15.25
N LEU A 14 18.04 13.69 16.39
CA LEU A 14 18.37 14.22 17.71
C LEU A 14 19.59 13.49 18.29
N PRO A 15 20.71 14.19 18.58
CA PRO A 15 21.92 13.55 19.11
C PRO A 15 21.69 12.75 20.40
N SER A 16 20.75 13.19 21.23
CA SER A 16 20.39 12.52 22.50
C SER A 16 19.73 11.16 22.31
N PHE A 17 19.07 10.90 21.18
CA PHE A 17 18.39 9.63 20.92
C PHE A 17 19.13 8.74 19.92
N LYS A 18 19.93 9.35 19.02
CA LYS A 18 20.59 8.65 17.93
C LYS A 18 21.35 7.39 18.37
N GLN A 19 22.16 7.48 19.43
CA GLN A 19 22.95 6.34 19.89
C GLN A 19 22.09 5.16 20.34
N GLU A 20 20.99 5.42 21.05
CA GLU A 20 20.11 4.37 21.55
C GLU A 20 19.26 3.78 20.43
N LEU A 21 18.74 4.64 19.54
CA LEU A 21 17.95 4.21 18.38
C LEU A 21 18.77 3.31 17.43
N SER A 22 20.04 3.63 17.17
CA SER A 22 20.92 2.77 16.37
C SER A 22 21.23 1.42 17.02
N LYS A 23 21.12 1.28 18.35
CA LYS A 23 21.25 -0.01 19.04
C LYS A 23 19.96 -0.81 18.99
N LEU A 24 18.82 -0.14 19.21
CA LEU A 24 17.50 -0.77 19.20
C LEU A 24 17.09 -1.23 17.80
N PHE A 25 17.46 -0.46 16.77
CA PHE A 25 17.15 -0.70 15.37
C PHE A 25 18.43 -0.69 14.54
N PRO A 26 19.21 -1.79 14.54
CA PRO A 26 20.39 -1.92 13.67
C PRO A 26 20.05 -1.88 12.18
N ASP A 27 18.79 -2.17 11.84
CA ASP A 27 18.22 -1.91 10.53
C ASP A 27 17.21 -0.76 10.69
N GLU A 28 17.63 0.47 10.38
CA GLU A 28 16.86 1.68 10.67
C GLU A 28 15.54 1.76 9.92
N GLU A 29 15.36 0.99 8.84
CA GLU A 29 14.09 0.91 8.12
C GLU A 29 13.07 -0.08 8.74
N THR A 30 13.27 -0.51 9.99
CA THR A 30 12.43 -1.52 10.66
C THR A 30 11.66 -1.03 11.88
N VAL A 31 11.71 0.28 12.18
CA VAL A 31 11.17 0.83 13.44
C VAL A 31 9.67 0.57 13.59
N PHE A 32 8.85 0.98 12.63
CA PHE A 32 7.42 0.69 12.67
C PHE A 32 7.16 -0.80 12.48
N HIS A 33 7.94 -1.50 11.65
CA HIS A 33 7.74 -2.94 11.46
C HIS A 33 7.80 -3.71 12.79
N HIS A 34 8.82 -3.46 13.60
CA HIS A 34 8.98 -4.11 14.90
C HIS A 34 7.98 -3.59 15.93
N LEU A 35 7.90 -2.28 16.13
CA LEU A 35 7.03 -1.70 17.16
C LEU A 35 5.55 -1.89 16.84
N GLY A 36 5.15 -1.77 15.59
CA GLY A 36 3.78 -1.97 15.13
C GLY A 36 3.30 -3.39 15.36
N ARG A 37 4.12 -4.40 15.05
CA ARG A 37 3.80 -5.81 15.32
C ARG A 37 3.77 -6.15 16.81
N TYR A 38 4.59 -5.46 17.62
CA TYR A 38 4.58 -5.64 19.06
C TYR A 38 3.33 -5.03 19.71
N LEU A 39 2.97 -3.81 19.32
CA LEU A 39 1.89 -3.02 19.94
C LEU A 39 0.50 -3.39 19.42
N PHE A 40 0.36 -3.63 18.12
CA PHE A 40 -0.95 -3.75 17.48
C PHE A 40 -1.31 -5.20 17.21
N GLN A 41 -1.94 -5.83 18.19
CA GLN A 41 -2.57 -7.14 18.03
C GLN A 41 -4.09 -6.97 17.86
N PRO A 42 -4.70 -7.51 16.79
CA PRO A 42 -6.14 -7.41 16.59
C PRO A 42 -6.89 -8.11 17.73
N SER A 43 -8.04 -7.53 18.14
CA SER A 43 -8.97 -8.22 19.04
C SER A 43 -9.51 -9.49 18.39
N ASN A 44 -10.06 -10.40 19.20
CA ASN A 44 -10.67 -11.64 18.68
C ASN A 44 -11.78 -11.38 17.66
N GLU A 45 -12.54 -10.30 17.82
CA GLU A 45 -13.60 -9.91 16.88
C GLU A 45 -13.01 -9.53 15.51
N ALA A 46 -12.03 -8.62 15.50
CA ALA A 46 -11.34 -8.21 14.29
C ALA A 46 -10.60 -9.40 13.65
N TRP A 47 -9.93 -10.22 14.46
CA TRP A 47 -9.21 -11.40 13.99
C TRP A 47 -10.14 -12.45 13.36
N GLY A 48 -11.34 -12.62 13.91
CA GLY A 48 -12.38 -13.47 13.33
C GLY A 48 -12.78 -13.02 11.93
N LEU A 49 -12.92 -11.70 11.70
CA LEU A 49 -13.23 -11.13 10.38
C LEU A 49 -12.07 -11.32 9.40
N ILE A 50 -10.85 -10.97 9.83
CA ILE A 50 -9.62 -11.12 9.04
C ILE A 50 -9.43 -12.57 8.59
N THR A 51 -9.53 -13.52 9.51
CA THR A 51 -9.29 -14.93 9.22
C THR A 51 -10.37 -15.55 8.34
N ARG A 52 -11.64 -15.18 8.52
CA ARG A 52 -12.73 -15.63 7.64
C ARG A 52 -12.51 -15.15 6.21
N PHE A 53 -12.21 -13.86 6.03
CA PHE A 53 -11.97 -13.30 4.70
C PHE A 53 -10.74 -13.95 4.05
N TYR A 54 -9.62 -14.02 4.76
CA TYR A 54 -8.39 -14.63 4.24
C TYR A 54 -8.59 -16.08 3.82
N ARG A 55 -9.23 -16.90 4.67
CA ARG A 55 -9.50 -18.31 4.36
C ARG A 55 -10.41 -18.47 3.15
N ALA A 56 -11.48 -17.67 3.06
CA ALA A 56 -12.46 -17.79 1.99
C ALA A 56 -11.91 -17.35 0.62
N TYR A 57 -11.14 -16.25 0.58
CA TYR A 57 -10.83 -15.57 -0.68
C TYR A 57 -9.35 -15.56 -1.04
N LEU A 58 -8.43 -15.59 -0.07
CA LEU A 58 -7.00 -15.36 -0.31
C LEU A 58 -6.13 -16.61 -0.10
N SER A 59 -6.57 -17.57 0.71
CA SER A 59 -5.71 -18.68 1.18
C SER A 59 -5.24 -19.62 0.08
N LYS A 60 -6.04 -19.79 -0.98
CA LYS A 60 -5.75 -20.72 -2.09
C LYS A 60 -4.88 -20.14 -3.19
N ALA A 61 -4.63 -18.83 -3.17
CA ALA A 61 -3.81 -18.19 -4.19
C ALA A 61 -2.33 -18.51 -3.99
N ASP A 62 -1.64 -18.74 -5.10
CA ASP A 62 -0.19 -18.92 -5.15
C ASP A 62 0.52 -17.59 -4.84
N GLU A 63 -0.06 -16.48 -5.29
CA GLU A 63 0.44 -15.13 -5.01
C GLU A 63 -0.72 -14.17 -4.67
N ARG A 64 -0.48 -13.25 -3.73
CA ARG A 64 -1.44 -12.26 -3.25
C ARG A 64 -0.92 -10.86 -3.53
N ILE A 65 -1.71 -10.06 -4.24
CA ILE A 65 -1.38 -8.68 -4.60
C ILE A 65 -2.35 -7.75 -3.87
N GLY A 66 -1.84 -6.93 -2.95
CA GLY A 66 -2.63 -5.91 -2.28
C GLY A 66 -2.64 -4.61 -3.08
N ILE A 67 -3.81 -4.00 -3.28
CA ILE A 67 -3.97 -2.70 -3.92
C ILE A 67 -4.77 -1.80 -2.99
N GLN A 68 -4.06 -0.88 -2.35
CA GLN A 68 -4.63 0.12 -1.47
C GLN A 68 -4.88 1.41 -2.24
N VAL A 69 -6.17 1.74 -2.45
CA VAL A 69 -6.61 2.89 -3.25
C VAL A 69 -7.24 3.95 -2.37
N ARG A 70 -6.56 5.10 -2.25
CA ARG A 70 -7.05 6.31 -1.58
C ARG A 70 -6.98 7.49 -2.54
N VAL A 71 -8.13 8.07 -2.83
CA VAL A 71 -8.25 9.33 -3.59
C VAL A 71 -8.66 10.44 -2.63
N PHE A 72 -7.81 11.45 -2.46
CA PHE A 72 -8.05 12.55 -1.50
C PHE A 72 -9.05 13.60 -2.00
N ASP A 73 -9.10 13.81 -3.32
CA ASP A 73 -10.04 14.74 -3.94
C ASP A 73 -10.61 14.11 -5.22
N THR A 74 -11.83 13.57 -5.10
CA THR A 74 -12.56 12.93 -6.19
C THR A 74 -13.11 13.92 -7.22
N LYS A 75 -13.14 15.23 -6.92
CA LYS A 75 -13.62 16.25 -7.87
C LYS A 75 -12.58 16.55 -8.95
N VAL A 76 -11.30 16.46 -8.60
CA VAL A 76 -10.17 16.79 -9.48
C VAL A 76 -9.39 15.56 -9.94
N THR A 77 -9.71 14.38 -9.39
CA THR A 77 -9.07 13.12 -9.75
C THR A 77 -10.10 12.19 -10.40
N PRO A 78 -10.16 12.13 -11.74
CA PRO A 78 -11.11 11.27 -12.43
C PRO A 78 -10.88 9.80 -12.09
N PHE A 79 -11.96 9.05 -11.94
CA PHE A 79 -11.93 7.61 -11.69
C PHE A 79 -11.07 6.86 -12.70
N GLN A 80 -11.27 7.12 -14.00
CA GLN A 80 -10.56 6.44 -15.08
C GLN A 80 -9.04 6.67 -15.00
N THR A 81 -8.60 7.89 -14.65
CA THR A 81 -7.18 8.21 -14.47
C THR A 81 -6.52 7.31 -13.43
N VAL A 82 -7.20 7.05 -12.31
CA VAL A 82 -6.67 6.20 -11.23
C VAL A 82 -6.66 4.73 -11.64
N VAL A 83 -7.71 4.27 -12.33
CA VAL A 83 -7.77 2.90 -12.87
C VAL A 83 -6.66 2.65 -13.87
N ASP A 84 -6.47 3.55 -14.83
CA ASP A 84 -5.43 3.46 -15.85
C ASP A 84 -4.05 3.46 -15.21
N GLN A 85 -3.85 4.27 -14.16
CA GLN A 85 -2.62 4.30 -13.39
C GLN A 85 -2.38 2.97 -12.64
N ILE A 86 -3.40 2.39 -12.01
CA ILE A 86 -3.30 1.09 -11.32
C ILE A 86 -2.90 0.00 -12.33
N LEU A 87 -3.60 -0.11 -13.45
CA LEU A 87 -3.30 -1.11 -14.48
C LEU A 87 -1.91 -0.90 -15.09
N SER A 88 -1.55 0.36 -15.40
CA SER A 88 -0.23 0.68 -15.94
C SER A 88 0.89 0.32 -14.96
N CYS A 89 0.71 0.60 -13.66
CA CYS A 89 1.65 0.22 -12.62
C CYS A 89 1.78 -1.30 -12.52
N THR A 90 0.67 -2.03 -12.36
CA THR A 90 0.70 -3.47 -12.11
C THR A 90 1.23 -4.26 -13.29
N ILE A 91 0.94 -3.84 -14.52
CA ILE A 91 1.44 -4.47 -15.75
C ILE A 91 2.92 -4.14 -15.95
N LYS A 92 3.32 -2.86 -15.86
CA LYS A 92 4.71 -2.42 -16.05
C LYS A 92 5.65 -3.10 -15.07
N GLU A 93 5.24 -3.19 -13.81
CA GLU A 93 6.03 -3.80 -12.74
C GLU A 93 5.80 -5.32 -12.60
N LYS A 94 5.09 -5.94 -13.55
CA LYS A 94 4.87 -7.39 -13.67
C LYS A 94 4.20 -8.03 -12.44
N LEU A 95 3.41 -7.26 -11.71
CA LEU A 95 2.61 -7.72 -10.58
C LEU A 95 1.37 -8.46 -11.08
N LEU A 96 0.74 -7.92 -12.12
CA LEU A 96 -0.39 -8.52 -12.82
C LEU A 96 -0.11 -8.66 -14.32
N PRO A 97 -0.66 -9.69 -14.96
CA PRO A 97 -0.50 -9.87 -16.40
C PRO A 97 -1.36 -8.90 -17.20
N ASP A 98 -0.88 -8.61 -18.41
CA ASP A 98 -1.67 -7.96 -19.45
C ASP A 98 -2.78 -8.90 -19.97
N VAL A 99 -3.78 -8.33 -20.63
CA VAL A 99 -4.97 -9.03 -21.14
C VAL A 99 -5.07 -8.92 -22.66
N LEU A 100 -5.60 -9.96 -23.30
CA LEU A 100 -5.75 -9.97 -24.75
C LEU A 100 -6.92 -9.08 -25.20
N GLU A 101 -6.64 -8.12 -26.09
CA GLU A 101 -7.61 -7.18 -26.68
C GLU A 101 -8.66 -7.88 -27.57
N LYS A 102 -8.26 -8.94 -28.27
CA LYS A 102 -9.14 -9.75 -29.12
C LYS A 102 -9.23 -11.15 -28.52
N ARG A 103 -10.45 -11.72 -28.49
CA ARG A 103 -10.68 -13.14 -28.21
C ARG A 103 -10.08 -13.98 -29.34
N SER A 104 -8.78 -14.16 -29.36
CA SER A 104 -8.16 -15.20 -30.16
C SER A 104 -8.45 -16.53 -29.46
N PHE A 105 -9.33 -17.34 -30.04
CA PHE A 105 -9.58 -18.72 -29.62
C PHE A 105 -8.33 -19.61 -29.67
N ALA A 106 -7.22 -19.08 -30.21
CA ALA A 106 -5.92 -19.73 -30.36
C ALA A 106 -4.87 -19.22 -29.35
N ALA A 107 -5.27 -18.64 -28.21
CA ALA A 107 -4.34 -18.49 -27.10
C ALA A 107 -4.00 -19.91 -26.61
N SER A 108 -2.83 -20.40 -27.01
CA SER A 108 -2.25 -21.63 -26.46
C SER A 108 -2.44 -21.57 -24.95
N VAL A 109 -3.18 -22.53 -24.39
CA VAL A 109 -3.35 -22.65 -22.94
C VAL A 109 -1.96 -22.74 -22.34
N SER A 110 -1.45 -21.62 -21.86
CA SER A 110 -0.18 -21.54 -21.17
C SER A 110 -0.26 -22.52 -20.00
N LYS A 111 0.78 -23.32 -19.81
CA LYS A 111 0.85 -24.27 -18.68
C LYS A 111 0.93 -23.55 -17.33
N ASN A 112 1.16 -22.23 -17.31
CA ASN A 112 1.20 -21.46 -16.09
C ASN A 112 -0.22 -21.11 -15.63
N GLN A 113 -0.80 -21.99 -14.82
CA GLN A 113 -2.13 -21.81 -14.22
C GLN A 113 -2.07 -21.25 -12.79
N SER A 114 -1.00 -20.55 -12.42
CA SER A 114 -0.89 -19.98 -11.07
C SER A 114 -2.03 -19.03 -10.80
N LEU A 115 -2.63 -19.15 -9.61
CA LEU A 115 -3.72 -18.32 -9.14
C LEU A 115 -3.16 -17.11 -8.39
N LYS A 116 -3.43 -15.92 -8.89
CA LYS A 116 -3.19 -14.66 -8.17
C LYS A 116 -4.50 -14.14 -7.57
N ALA A 117 -4.49 -13.84 -6.28
CA ALA A 117 -5.56 -13.12 -5.62
C ALA A 117 -5.19 -11.64 -5.46
N VAL A 118 -6.00 -10.77 -6.05
CA VAL A 118 -5.88 -9.32 -5.92
C VAL A 118 -6.85 -8.85 -4.85
N LEU A 119 -6.30 -8.30 -3.77
CA LEU A 119 -7.06 -7.66 -2.71
C LEU A 119 -7.12 -6.16 -2.95
N VAL A 120 -8.30 -5.61 -3.21
CA VAL A 120 -8.52 -4.18 -3.39
C VAL A 120 -9.16 -3.61 -2.13
N THR A 121 -8.59 -2.53 -1.58
CA THR A 121 -9.20 -1.78 -0.48
C THR A 121 -9.39 -0.33 -0.92
N SER A 122 -10.62 0.16 -0.87
CA SER A 122 -10.96 1.54 -1.18
C SER A 122 -12.29 1.91 -0.54
N LEU A 123 -12.51 3.21 -0.34
CA LEU A 123 -13.84 3.72 0.00
C LEU A 123 -14.86 3.44 -1.11
N TYR A 124 -14.42 3.44 -2.37
CA TYR A 124 -15.27 3.29 -3.55
C TYR A 124 -15.11 1.91 -4.18
N SER A 125 -16.22 1.19 -4.36
CA SER A 125 -16.23 -0.16 -4.95
C SER A 125 -15.92 -0.18 -6.44
N GLU A 126 -16.03 0.96 -7.11
CA GLU A 126 -15.84 1.11 -8.56
C GLU A 126 -14.46 0.60 -9.03
N TYR A 127 -13.41 0.78 -8.22
CA TYR A 127 -12.06 0.31 -8.55
C TYR A 127 -11.97 -1.22 -8.57
N TYR A 128 -12.60 -1.88 -7.59
CA TYR A 128 -12.70 -3.33 -7.53
C TYR A 128 -13.53 -3.87 -8.68
N GLU A 129 -14.72 -3.29 -8.92
CA GLU A 129 -15.61 -3.76 -9.99
C GLU A 129 -14.95 -3.60 -11.37
N HIS A 130 -14.21 -2.52 -11.61
CA HIS A 130 -13.49 -2.35 -12.85
C HIS A 130 -12.38 -3.39 -13.04
N LEU A 131 -11.48 -3.56 -12.06
CA LEU A 131 -10.39 -4.53 -12.14
C LEU A 131 -10.91 -5.97 -12.30
N LYS A 132 -11.96 -6.32 -11.55
CA LYS A 132 -12.65 -7.60 -11.69
C LYS A 132 -13.23 -7.75 -13.10
N GLY A 133 -13.88 -6.71 -13.62
CA GLY A 133 -14.45 -6.70 -14.97
C GLY A 133 -13.41 -6.96 -16.06
N VAL A 134 -12.23 -6.35 -15.96
CA VAL A 134 -11.12 -6.54 -16.90
C VAL A 134 -10.69 -8.01 -16.95
N TYR A 135 -10.36 -8.60 -15.80
CA TYR A 135 -9.87 -9.99 -15.73
C TYR A 135 -10.96 -11.04 -15.91
N TRP A 136 -12.23 -10.68 -15.72
CA TRP A 136 -13.36 -11.55 -16.04
C TRP A 136 -13.66 -11.59 -17.55
N ALA A 137 -13.58 -10.44 -18.23
CA ALA A 137 -14.00 -10.31 -19.62
C ALA A 137 -12.94 -10.79 -20.63
N LYS A 138 -11.65 -10.65 -20.28
CA LYS A 138 -10.51 -10.88 -21.17
C LYS A 138 -9.55 -11.92 -20.59
N PRO A 139 -9.07 -12.90 -21.39
CA PRO A 139 -8.04 -13.83 -20.95
C PRO A 139 -6.69 -13.11 -20.77
N THR A 140 -5.91 -13.57 -19.80
CA THR A 140 -4.55 -13.07 -19.52
C THR A 140 -3.58 -13.57 -20.59
N VAL A 141 -2.60 -12.73 -20.95
CA VAL A 141 -1.53 -13.08 -21.91
C VAL A 141 -0.65 -14.20 -21.35
N SER A 142 -0.43 -14.23 -20.03
CA SER A 142 0.41 -15.22 -19.34
C SER A 142 -0.28 -16.57 -19.09
N GLY A 143 -1.61 -16.62 -19.13
CA GLY A 143 -2.43 -17.76 -18.70
C GLY A 143 -2.68 -17.84 -17.19
N GLU A 144 -2.11 -16.92 -16.40
CA GLU A 144 -2.36 -16.84 -14.96
C GLU A 144 -3.85 -16.55 -14.70
N VAL A 145 -4.39 -17.18 -13.65
CA VAL A 145 -5.78 -16.98 -13.23
C VAL A 145 -5.81 -15.87 -12.19
N ILE A 146 -6.63 -14.84 -12.42
CA ILE A 146 -6.73 -13.67 -11.55
C ILE A 146 -8.09 -13.63 -10.86
N GLY A 147 -8.10 -13.75 -9.54
CA GLY A 147 -9.26 -13.47 -8.70
C GLY A 147 -9.13 -12.08 -8.08
N VAL A 148 -10.15 -11.24 -8.19
CA VAL A 148 -10.16 -9.90 -7.58
C VAL A 148 -11.20 -9.87 -6.47
N TYR A 149 -10.84 -9.31 -5.32
CA TYR A 149 -11.66 -9.31 -4.10
C TYR A 149 -11.58 -7.97 -3.37
N GLN A 150 -12.70 -7.54 -2.78
CA GLN A 150 -12.77 -6.38 -1.90
C GLN A 150 -13.51 -6.78 -0.61
N PRO A 151 -12.95 -6.53 0.59
CA PRO A 151 -13.59 -6.91 1.85
C PRO A 151 -14.81 -6.04 2.17
N SER A 152 -14.70 -4.73 1.95
CA SER A 152 -15.79 -3.77 2.19
C SER A 152 -15.66 -2.54 1.29
N HIS A 153 -16.75 -1.76 1.22
CA HIS A 153 -16.78 -0.43 0.62
C HIS A 153 -17.64 0.46 1.54
N GLU A 154 -17.06 1.50 2.12
CA GLU A 154 -17.76 2.33 3.11
C GLU A 154 -18.25 3.66 2.53
N GLU A 155 -17.83 4.04 1.32
CA GLU A 155 -18.11 5.29 0.58
C GLU A 155 -17.67 6.59 1.28
N HIS A 156 -17.70 6.61 2.62
CA HIS A 156 -17.36 7.72 3.49
C HIS A 156 -16.52 7.26 4.68
N GLU A 157 -15.56 8.10 5.06
CA GLU A 157 -14.71 7.90 6.24
C GLU A 157 -15.42 8.47 7.49
N LEU A 158 -15.68 7.62 8.49
CA LEU A 158 -16.37 7.99 9.73
C LEU A 158 -15.42 7.96 10.93
N TYR A 159 -14.76 9.08 11.19
CA TYR A 159 -13.87 9.26 12.34
C TYR A 159 -14.59 9.09 13.69
N GLY A 160 -13.96 8.38 14.63
CA GLY A 160 -14.48 8.18 15.98
C GLY A 160 -15.55 7.08 16.10
N ASN A 161 -15.87 6.37 15.01
CA ASN A 161 -16.75 5.22 15.03
C ASN A 161 -15.95 3.91 15.18
N ASN A 162 -16.15 3.21 16.30
CA ASN A 162 -15.43 1.97 16.62
C ASN A 162 -15.65 0.87 15.57
N MET A 163 -16.85 0.73 15.03
CA MET A 163 -17.16 -0.29 14.03
C MET A 163 -16.49 0.04 12.69
N HIS A 164 -16.51 1.30 12.27
CA HIS A 164 -15.81 1.75 11.07
C HIS A 164 -14.28 1.58 11.21
N SER A 165 -13.73 1.91 12.39
CA SER A 165 -12.31 1.71 12.70
C SER A 165 -11.93 0.22 12.69
N MET A 166 -12.80 -0.65 13.20
CA MET A 166 -12.60 -2.10 13.14
C MET A 166 -12.61 -2.59 11.69
N LYS A 167 -13.53 -2.12 10.84
CA LYS A 167 -13.55 -2.48 9.42
C LYS A 167 -12.27 -2.07 8.69
N ALA A 168 -11.81 -0.83 8.89
CA ALA A 168 -10.52 -0.37 8.37
C ALA A 168 -9.37 -1.28 8.84
N TRP A 169 -9.35 -1.69 10.11
CA TRP A 169 -8.36 -2.63 10.61
C TRP A 169 -8.43 -4.02 9.93
N THR A 170 -9.65 -4.50 9.65
CA THR A 170 -9.88 -5.76 8.94
C THR A 170 -9.52 -5.71 7.46
N GLU A 171 -9.17 -4.55 6.92
CA GLU A 171 -8.65 -4.35 5.57
C GLU A 171 -7.13 -4.12 5.55
N ILE A 172 -6.60 -3.33 6.49
CA ILE A 172 -5.16 -3.12 6.68
C ILE A 172 -4.44 -4.45 6.90
N TYR A 173 -4.99 -5.32 7.74
CA TYR A 173 -4.33 -6.57 8.10
C TYR A 173 -4.24 -7.58 6.93
N PRO A 174 -5.29 -7.80 6.12
CA PRO A 174 -5.14 -8.58 4.89
C PRO A 174 -4.18 -8.00 3.86
N LEU A 175 -4.11 -6.66 3.70
CA LEU A 175 -3.11 -6.04 2.84
C LEU A 175 -1.68 -6.38 3.29
N SER A 176 -1.42 -6.34 4.60
CA SER A 176 -0.10 -6.65 5.16
C SER A 176 0.33 -8.12 4.98
N MET A 177 -0.62 -9.01 4.66
CA MET A 177 -0.37 -10.43 4.35
C MET A 177 -0.19 -10.71 2.84
N SER A 178 -0.07 -9.66 2.02
CA SER A 178 0.15 -9.80 0.58
C SER A 178 1.62 -10.08 0.25
N ASN A 179 1.88 -10.73 -0.88
CA ASN A 179 3.23 -10.93 -1.41
C ASN A 179 3.81 -9.64 -2.00
N ALA A 180 2.97 -8.86 -2.67
CA ALA A 180 3.29 -7.53 -3.16
C ALA A 180 2.17 -6.56 -2.79
N LEU A 181 2.53 -5.28 -2.62
CA LEU A 181 1.60 -4.24 -2.20
C LEU A 181 1.78 -2.99 -3.05
N ILE A 182 0.66 -2.46 -3.52
CA ILE A 182 0.53 -1.16 -4.15
C ILE A 182 -0.19 -0.24 -3.16
N THR A 183 0.36 0.95 -2.90
CA THR A 183 -0.21 1.95 -2.00
C THR A 183 -0.48 3.27 -2.70
N SER A 184 -1.41 4.04 -2.17
CA SER A 184 -1.68 5.39 -2.66
C SER A 184 -0.82 6.41 -1.92
N SER A 185 -0.20 7.34 -2.66
CA SER A 185 0.54 8.47 -2.10
C SER A 185 -0.21 9.16 -0.96
N TRP A 186 0.49 9.56 0.10
CA TRP A 186 -0.03 10.22 1.30
C TRP A 186 -0.92 9.35 2.20
N SER A 187 -1.25 8.12 1.82
CA SER A 187 -2.18 7.29 2.59
C SER A 187 -1.49 6.60 3.76
N THR A 188 -1.75 7.11 4.98
CA THR A 188 -1.27 6.46 6.21
C THR A 188 -1.84 5.06 6.41
N PHE A 189 -3.04 4.77 5.86
CA PHE A 189 -3.62 3.43 5.80
C PHE A 189 -2.67 2.45 5.09
N GLY A 190 -2.12 2.86 3.94
CA GLY A 190 -1.10 2.11 3.21
C GLY A 190 0.20 1.95 4.00
N TYR A 191 0.66 3.01 4.68
CA TYR A 191 1.86 2.93 5.51
C TYR A 191 1.74 1.93 6.65
N VAL A 192 0.58 1.84 7.30
CA VAL A 192 0.37 0.84 8.36
C VAL A 192 0.42 -0.57 7.76
N ALA A 193 -0.30 -0.81 6.66
CA ALA A 193 -0.32 -2.11 6.00
C ALA A 193 1.08 -2.57 5.56
N GLN A 194 1.81 -1.70 4.86
CA GLN A 194 3.14 -2.04 4.35
C GLN A 194 4.13 -2.33 5.49
N SER A 195 4.07 -1.55 6.57
CA SER A 195 5.02 -1.67 7.68
C SER A 195 4.72 -2.91 8.52
N LEU A 196 3.44 -3.22 8.79
CA LEU A 196 3.07 -4.47 9.47
C LEU A 196 3.52 -5.70 8.68
N GLY A 197 3.41 -5.65 7.35
CA GLY A 197 3.78 -6.75 6.46
C GLY A 197 5.28 -6.86 6.18
N GLY A 198 6.06 -5.84 6.53
CA GLY A 198 7.47 -5.77 6.14
C GLY A 198 7.65 -5.58 4.63
N LEU A 199 6.73 -4.88 3.97
CA LEU A 199 6.64 -4.77 2.52
C LEU A 199 7.17 -3.42 2.07
N LYS A 200 8.11 -3.42 1.10
CA LYS A 200 8.43 -2.21 0.32
C LYS A 200 7.41 -2.08 -0.82
N PRO A 201 6.43 -1.17 -0.75
CA PRO A 201 5.35 -1.13 -1.73
C PRO A 201 5.78 -0.49 -3.06
N TRP A 202 4.90 -0.61 -4.06
CA TRP A 202 4.84 0.30 -5.20
C TRP A 202 3.86 1.43 -4.88
N ILE A 203 4.30 2.67 -4.99
CA ILE A 203 3.51 3.84 -4.62
C ILE A 203 2.90 4.45 -5.88
N LEU A 204 1.58 4.50 -5.95
CA LEU A 204 0.84 5.27 -6.95
C LEU A 204 0.98 6.75 -6.62
N TYR A 205 1.63 7.50 -7.51
CA TYR A 205 1.72 8.95 -7.39
C TYR A 205 0.34 9.59 -7.41
N ARG A 206 0.18 10.67 -6.67
CA ARG A 206 -1.06 11.45 -6.72
C ARG A 206 -1.22 12.06 -8.13
N PRO A 207 -2.33 11.80 -8.84
CA PRO A 207 -2.60 12.50 -10.10
C PRO A 207 -2.71 14.01 -9.87
N LEU A 208 -1.96 14.79 -10.63
CA LEU A 208 -2.05 16.24 -10.65
C LEU A 208 -2.87 16.67 -11.87
N ASN A 209 -3.85 17.54 -11.67
CA ASN A 209 -4.70 18.07 -12.74
C ASN A 209 -5.39 17.00 -13.61
N GLY A 210 -5.81 15.89 -13.00
CA GLY A 210 -6.55 14.82 -13.67
C GLY A 210 -5.75 13.96 -14.67
N THR A 211 -4.43 14.19 -14.80
CA THR A 211 -3.56 13.41 -15.70
C THR A 211 -2.88 12.27 -14.93
N ALA A 212 -2.81 11.09 -15.54
CA ALA A 212 -2.12 9.95 -14.95
C ALA A 212 -0.61 10.25 -14.87
N PRO A 213 0.05 10.04 -13.72
CA PRO A 213 1.49 10.21 -13.59
C PRO A 213 2.28 9.29 -14.52
N ASP A 214 3.44 9.77 -15.01
CA ASP A 214 4.46 8.95 -15.67
C ASP A 214 5.81 9.16 -14.96
N PRO A 215 6.37 8.14 -14.28
CA PRO A 215 5.89 6.75 -14.21
C PRO A 215 4.58 6.60 -13.40
N PRO A 216 3.76 5.56 -13.66
CA PRO A 216 2.48 5.35 -12.98
C PRO A 216 2.65 5.04 -11.49
N CYS A 217 3.78 4.44 -11.11
CA CYS A 217 4.16 4.22 -9.74
C CYS A 217 5.68 4.14 -9.59
N VAL A 218 6.16 4.21 -8.34
CA VAL A 218 7.58 4.08 -7.99
C VAL A 218 7.74 3.04 -6.88
N ARG A 219 8.87 2.34 -6.84
CA ARG A 219 9.17 1.48 -5.69
C ARG A 219 9.59 2.32 -4.51
N ALA A 220 9.01 2.08 -3.34
CA ALA A 220 9.45 2.73 -2.12
C ALA A 220 10.89 2.34 -1.76
N MET A 221 11.67 3.31 -1.30
CA MET A 221 13.02 3.15 -0.77
C MET A 221 13.05 2.19 0.43
N SER A 222 12.02 2.26 1.26
CA SER A 222 11.85 1.44 2.45
C SER A 222 10.38 1.19 2.78
N MET A 223 10.15 0.26 3.70
CA MET A 223 8.83 -0.04 4.25
C MET A 223 8.35 0.97 5.30
N GLU A 224 9.17 1.95 5.68
CA GLU A 224 8.83 2.90 6.73
C GLU A 224 7.76 3.92 6.32
N PRO A 225 6.89 4.33 7.25
CA PRO A 225 5.93 5.41 7.02
C PRO A 225 6.61 6.75 6.76
N CYS A 226 5.92 7.63 6.03
CA CYS A 226 6.34 9.02 5.88
C CYS A 226 5.88 9.89 7.07
N PHE A 227 6.80 10.66 7.62
CA PHE A 227 6.50 11.80 8.49
C PHE A 227 6.12 13.00 7.62
N HIS A 228 4.82 13.30 7.50
CA HIS A 228 4.31 14.32 6.59
C HIS A 228 4.68 15.75 6.97
N PHE A 229 4.79 16.07 8.26
CA PHE A 229 5.01 17.44 8.73
C PHE A 229 6.21 17.53 9.68
N PRO A 230 7.43 17.29 9.18
CA PRO A 230 8.65 17.42 9.97
C PRO A 230 8.90 18.89 10.37
N PRO A 231 9.56 19.15 11.51
CA PRO A 231 9.93 20.50 11.90
C PRO A 231 10.92 21.11 10.89
N SER A 232 10.64 22.33 10.44
CA SER A 232 11.46 23.05 9.44
C SER A 232 12.49 24.00 10.04
N HIS A 233 12.53 24.17 11.37
CA HIS A 233 13.31 25.21 12.04
C HIS A 233 14.19 24.66 13.17
N GLY A 234 15.44 25.15 13.27
CA GLY A 234 16.13 25.31 14.55
C GLY A 234 17.43 24.56 14.79
N CYS A 235 17.72 23.49 14.03
CA CYS A 235 19.03 22.83 14.06
C CYS A 235 19.51 22.69 12.63
N LYS A 236 20.80 22.92 12.37
CA LYS A 236 21.46 22.75 11.07
C LYS A 236 21.52 21.26 10.64
N ALA A 237 20.42 20.54 10.72
CA ALA A 237 20.33 19.18 10.23
C ALA A 237 20.02 19.27 8.74
N GLU A 238 21.04 19.01 7.92
CA GLU A 238 20.83 18.75 6.50
C GLU A 238 19.80 17.63 6.38
N VAL A 239 18.72 17.90 5.64
CA VAL A 239 17.76 16.86 5.28
C VAL A 239 18.42 16.00 4.20
N ASN A 240 18.36 14.67 4.34
CA ASN A 240 19.15 13.65 3.61
C ASN A 240 20.46 13.16 4.25
N VAL A 241 20.64 13.33 5.56
CA VAL A 241 21.81 12.78 6.30
C VAL A 241 21.57 11.34 6.74
N GLY A 242 22.48 10.44 6.34
CA GLY A 242 22.41 9.01 6.66
C GLY A 242 21.07 8.38 6.24
N HIS A 243 20.47 7.64 7.17
CA HIS A 243 19.22 6.90 7.01
C HIS A 243 17.94 7.75 7.03
N VAL A 244 18.00 9.09 7.13
CA VAL A 244 16.80 9.95 7.04
C VAL A 244 16.75 10.63 5.69
N LYS A 245 15.74 10.33 4.87
CA LYS A 245 15.53 10.88 3.52
C LYS A 245 14.15 11.50 3.36
N HIS A 246 14.01 12.35 2.33
CA HIS A 246 12.69 12.80 1.90
C HIS A 246 11.83 11.64 1.39
N CYS A 247 10.52 11.68 1.63
CA CYS A 247 9.61 10.64 1.16
C CYS A 247 9.42 10.70 -0.36
N GLU A 248 9.06 9.55 -0.94
CA GLU A 248 8.79 9.43 -2.37
C GLU A 248 7.49 10.13 -2.75
N ASP A 249 6.51 10.15 -1.85
CA ASP A 249 5.15 10.63 -2.09
C ASP A 249 4.81 11.98 -1.44
N VAL A 250 5.58 12.40 -0.45
CA VAL A 250 5.49 13.72 0.20
C VAL A 250 6.86 14.37 0.15
N GLU A 251 7.07 15.27 -0.82
CA GLU A 251 8.38 15.84 -1.14
C GLU A 251 9.09 16.49 0.05
N TRP A 252 8.33 17.12 0.96
CA TRP A 252 8.87 17.74 2.18
C TRP A 252 8.85 16.80 3.40
N GLY A 253 8.20 15.65 3.31
CA GLY A 253 8.11 14.67 4.39
C GLY A 253 9.44 13.95 4.59
N LEU A 254 9.60 13.27 5.73
CA LEU A 254 10.79 12.47 6.06
C LEU A 254 10.44 11.01 6.30
N LYS A 255 11.30 10.09 5.90
CA LYS A 255 11.22 8.67 6.27
C LYS A 255 12.59 8.08 6.55
N LEU A 256 12.59 6.95 7.25
CA LEU A 256 13.78 6.16 7.49
C LEU A 256 14.03 5.21 6.31
N VAL A 257 15.28 5.09 5.90
CA VAL A 257 15.74 4.18 4.84
C VAL A 257 16.99 3.45 5.31
N LYS A 258 17.28 2.30 4.72
CA LYS A 258 18.55 1.63 4.99
C LYS A 258 19.74 2.45 4.48
N ASP A 259 20.78 2.60 5.31
CA ASP A 259 22.07 3.15 4.85
C ASP A 259 22.76 2.14 3.90
N HIS A 260 23.30 2.66 2.78
CA HIS A 260 24.08 1.90 1.80
C HIS A 260 25.58 1.92 2.11
#